data_AF-A0A969T297-F1
#
_entry.id   AF-A0A969T297-F1
#
_cell.length_a   1.000
_cell.length_b   1.000
_cell.length_c   1.000
_cell.angle_alpha   90.00
_cell.angle_beta   90.00
_cell.angle_gamma   90.00
#
_symmetry.space_group_name_H-M   'P 1'
#
loop_
_entity.id
_entity.type
_entity.pdbx_description
1 polymer ?
#
loop_
_entity_poly.entity_id
_entity_poly.type
_entity_poly.pdbx_seq_one_letter_code
_entity_poly.pdbx_strand_id
1 'polypeptide(L)'
;MDSSQLMAQVLQEVQRIPVERLPEVYRLIHAFRLQTETETHSPNSIMQFAGSWSNLSDETYADLITDIETRRQQAFSERRMHETRFD
;
A
#
# COMPACT_ATOMS: atom_id res chain seq x y z
N MET A 1 23.34 7.18 -20.00
CA MET A 1 22.78 8.48 -20.42
C MET A 1 22.41 9.25 -19.18
N ASP A 2 22.71 10.54 -19.13
CA ASP A 2 22.26 11.39 -18.05
C ASP A 2 20.72 11.59 -18.16
N SER A 3 20.03 11.58 -17.03
CA SER A 3 18.56 11.71 -16.97
C SER A 3 18.09 13.04 -17.56
N SER A 4 18.89 14.10 -17.40
CA SER A 4 18.62 15.42 -17.98
C SER A 4 18.64 15.39 -19.52
N GLN A 5 19.60 14.66 -20.10
CA GLN A 5 19.75 14.50 -21.54
C GLN A 5 18.61 13.66 -22.13
N LEU A 6 18.21 12.59 -21.43
CA LEU A 6 17.07 11.78 -21.84
C LEU A 6 15.77 12.58 -21.84
N MET A 7 15.52 13.37 -20.79
CA MET A 7 14.33 14.23 -20.72
C MET A 7 14.27 15.23 -21.88
N ALA A 8 15.40 15.86 -22.20
CA ALA A 8 15.48 16.79 -23.33
C ALA A 8 15.15 16.11 -24.66
N GLN A 9 15.65 14.90 -24.90
CA GLN A 9 15.36 14.13 -26.10
C GLN A 9 13.88 13.72 -26.19
N VAL A 10 13.29 13.26 -25.08
CA VAL A 10 11.86 12.92 -25.04
C VAL A 10 10.98 14.13 -25.37
N LEU A 11 11.29 15.30 -24.80
CA LEU A 11 10.55 16.53 -25.10
C LEU A 11 10.68 16.94 -26.56
N GLN A 12 11.88 16.84 -27.16
CA GLN A 12 12.09 17.14 -28.56
C GLN A 12 11.28 16.23 -29.49
N GLU A 13 11.20 14.94 -29.19
CA GLU A 13 10.41 14.00 -29.98
C GLU A 13 8.91 14.27 -29.85
N VAL A 14 8.41 14.55 -28.65
CA VAL A 14 6.99 14.92 -28.44
C VAL A 14 6.60 16.18 -29.22
N GLN A 15 7.49 17.18 -29.29
CA GLN A 15 7.26 18.42 -30.03
C GLN A 15 7.16 18.23 -31.55
N ARG A 16 7.72 17.15 -32.11
CA ARG A 16 7.69 16.85 -33.54
C ARG A 16 6.44 16.10 -33.99
N ILE A 17 5.58 15.70 -33.05
CA ILE A 17 4.40 14.89 -33.34
C ILE A 17 3.30 15.76 -33.97
N PRO A 18 2.64 15.28 -35.05
CA PRO A 18 1.50 15.99 -35.64
C PRO A 18 0.36 16.21 -34.64
N VAL A 19 -0.33 17.34 -34.77
CA VAL A 19 -1.36 17.79 -33.81
C VAL A 19 -2.47 16.75 -33.63
N GLU A 20 -2.81 16.03 -34.70
CA GLU A 20 -3.86 15.01 -34.74
C GLU A 20 -3.53 13.80 -33.84
N ARG A 21 -2.24 13.58 -33.56
CA ARG A 21 -1.73 12.47 -32.74
C ARG A 21 -1.46 12.89 -31.29
N LEU A 22 -1.44 14.20 -30.98
CA LEU A 22 -1.23 14.68 -29.62
C LEU A 22 -2.23 14.12 -28.59
N PRO A 23 -3.51 13.86 -28.90
CA PRO A 23 -4.43 13.21 -27.96
C PRO A 23 -3.98 11.81 -27.56
N GLU A 24 -3.40 11.04 -28.49
CA GLU A 24 -2.87 9.68 -28.23
C GLU A 24 -1.64 9.75 -27.33
N VAL A 25 -0.73 10.69 -27.62
CA VAL A 25 0.49 10.92 -26.84
C VAL A 25 0.16 11.38 -25.42
N TYR A 26 -0.80 12.30 -25.28
CA TYR A 26 -1.26 12.76 -23.98
C TYR A 26 -1.81 11.61 -23.14
N ARG A 27 -2.69 10.76 -23.70
CA ARG A 27 -3.21 9.59 -23.00
C ARG A 27 -2.11 8.65 -22.54
N LEU A 28 -1.10 8.42 -23.38
CA LEU A 28 0.05 7.56 -23.04
C LEU A 28 0.86 8.14 -21.87
N ILE A 29 1.28 9.41 -21.96
CA ILE A 29 2.06 10.08 -20.90
C ILE A 29 1.24 10.16 -19.61
N HIS A 30 -0.06 10.46 -19.71
CA HIS A 30 -0.95 10.52 -18.57
C HIS A 30 -1.13 9.15 -17.90
N ALA A 31 -1.22 8.07 -18.69
CA ALA A 31 -1.28 6.71 -18.16
C ALA A 31 -0.01 6.34 -17.38
N PHE A 32 1.18 6.68 -17.88
CA PHE A 32 2.42 6.47 -17.13
C PHE A 32 2.40 7.18 -15.77
N ARG A 33 1.95 8.44 -15.72
CA ARG A 33 1.81 9.18 -14.45
C ARG A 33 0.83 8.50 -13.49
N LEU A 34 -0.35 8.13 -13.97
CA LEU A 34 -1.41 7.53 -13.13
C LEU A 34 -1.01 6.13 -12.65
N GLN A 35 -0.33 5.35 -13.49
CA GLN A 35 0.19 4.04 -13.11
C GLN A 35 1.22 4.15 -11.98
N THR A 36 2.10 5.15 -12.01
CA THR A 36 3.01 5.43 -10.89
C THR A 36 2.26 5.77 -9.61
N GLU A 37 1.11 6.47 -9.67
CA GLU A 37 0.27 6.71 -8.49
C GLU A 37 -0.34 5.39 -7.97
N THR A 38 -0.77 4.46 -8.83
CA THR A 38 -1.29 3.14 -8.42
C THR A 38 -0.23 2.15 -7.94
N GLU A 39 1.00 2.26 -8.43
CA GLU A 39 2.14 1.42 -8.00
C GLU A 39 2.55 1.69 -6.54
N THR A 40 2.25 2.88 -6.01
CA THR A 40 2.56 3.21 -4.61
C THR A 40 1.78 2.36 -3.61
N HIS A 41 0.62 1.81 -3.99
CA HIS A 41 -0.19 0.91 -3.15
C HIS A 41 -0.88 -0.17 -3.99
N SER A 42 -0.09 -1.12 -4.52
CA SER A 42 -0.71 -2.28 -5.18
C SER A 42 -1.58 -3.08 -4.18
N PRO A 43 -2.80 -3.51 -4.55
CA PRO A 43 -3.62 -4.38 -3.71
C PRO A 43 -2.86 -5.65 -3.27
N ASN A 44 -1.93 -6.11 -4.08
CA ASN A 44 -1.06 -7.25 -3.79
C ASN A 44 -0.15 -7.03 -2.57
N SER A 45 0.37 -5.82 -2.35
CA SER A 45 1.16 -5.52 -1.13
C SER A 45 0.28 -5.47 0.12
N ILE A 46 -0.97 -5.02 -0.02
CA ILE A 46 -1.97 -5.01 1.06
C ILE A 46 -2.41 -6.45 1.40
N MET A 47 -2.51 -7.33 0.41
CA MET A 47 -2.95 -8.71 0.57
C MET A 47 -1.83 -9.72 0.86
N GLN A 48 -0.57 -9.30 1.00
CA GLN A 48 0.56 -10.22 1.21
C GLN A 48 0.45 -11.06 2.49
N PHE A 49 -0.34 -10.61 3.46
CA PHE A 49 -0.62 -11.33 4.70
C PHE A 49 -2.02 -11.97 4.74
N ALA A 50 -2.82 -11.83 3.67
CA ALA A 50 -4.14 -12.43 3.59
C ALA A 50 -3.98 -13.96 3.54
N GLY A 51 -4.58 -14.67 4.51
CA GLY A 51 -4.47 -16.12 4.60
C GLY A 51 -3.16 -16.63 5.21
N SER A 52 -2.31 -15.79 5.80
CA SER A 52 -1.10 -16.26 6.51
C SER A 52 -1.38 -17.24 7.65
N TRP A 53 -2.64 -17.35 8.09
CA TRP A 53 -3.08 -18.26 9.15
C TRP A 53 -3.83 -19.49 8.62
N SER A 54 -3.97 -19.66 7.29
CA SER A 54 -4.71 -20.80 6.70
C SER A 54 -4.04 -22.16 6.91
N ASN A 55 -2.74 -22.16 7.22
CA ASN A 55 -1.95 -23.37 7.49
C ASN A 55 -1.85 -23.71 8.99
N LEU A 56 -2.48 -22.93 9.87
CA LEU A 56 -2.55 -23.28 11.29
C LEU A 56 -3.57 -24.40 11.48
N SER A 57 -3.29 -25.32 12.40
CA SER A 57 -4.31 -26.27 12.84
C SER A 57 -5.39 -25.53 13.63
N ASP A 58 -6.60 -26.07 13.66
CA ASP A 58 -7.71 -25.50 14.42
C ASP A 58 -7.37 -25.34 15.91
N GLU A 59 -6.60 -26.29 16.47
CA GLU A 59 -6.11 -26.25 17.85
C GLU A 59 -5.16 -25.06 18.08
N THR A 60 -4.13 -24.90 17.24
CA THR A 60 -3.18 -23.79 17.35
C THR A 60 -3.85 -22.44 17.10
N TYR A 61 -4.84 -22.39 16.21
CA TYR A 61 -5.64 -21.19 15.98
C TYR A 61 -6.49 -20.84 17.21
N ALA A 62 -7.16 -21.82 17.83
CA ALA A 62 -7.97 -21.60 19.03
C ALA A 62 -7.14 -21.12 20.22
N ASP A 63 -5.93 -21.68 20.41
CA ASP A 63 -4.99 -21.22 21.43
C ASP A 63 -4.55 -19.77 21.20
N LEU A 64 -4.21 -19.42 19.94
CA LEU A 64 -3.84 -18.06 19.56
C LEU A 64 -4.97 -17.05 19.85
N ILE A 65 -6.21 -17.40 19.51
CA ILE A 65 -7.38 -16.55 19.78
C ILE A 65 -7.57 -16.35 21.28
N THR A 66 -7.47 -17.43 22.07
CA THR A 66 -7.60 -17.37 23.53
C THR A 66 -6.55 -16.48 24.18
N ASP A 67 -5.29 -16.56 23.72
CA ASP A 67 -4.21 -15.69 24.18
C ASP A 67 -4.45 -14.22 23.82
N ILE A 68 -4.87 -13.93 22.57
CA ILE A 68 -5.21 -12.56 22.13
C ILE A 68 -6.34 -11.98 22.99
N GLU A 69 -7.39 -12.75 23.26
CA GLU A 69 -8.51 -12.31 24.07
C GLU A 69 -8.09 -12.02 25.51
N THR A 70 -7.28 -12.90 26.10
CA THR A 70 -6.74 -12.74 27.46
C THR A 70 -5.90 -11.47 27.57
N ARG A 71 -4.96 -11.27 26.65
CA ARG A 71 -4.11 -10.05 26.61
C ARG A 71 -4.94 -8.79 26.41
N ARG A 72 -5.97 -8.85 25.56
CA ARG A 72 -6.88 -7.71 25.34
C ARG A 72 -7.62 -7.37 26.63
N GLN A 73 -8.21 -8.36 27.29
CA GLN A 73 -8.91 -8.16 28.56
C GLN A 73 -7.98 -7.55 29.62
N GLN A 74 -6.77 -8.10 29.77
CA GLN A 74 -5.76 -7.61 30.71
C GLN A 74 -5.37 -6.16 30.43
N ALA A 75 -5.02 -5.83 29.19
CA ALA A 75 -4.63 -4.47 28.81
C ALA A 75 -5.74 -3.44 29.09
N PHE A 76 -7.02 -3.79 28.90
CA PHE A 76 -8.14 -2.89 29.18
C PHE A 76 -8.61 -2.90 30.64
N SER A 77 -8.33 -3.96 31.42
CA SER A 77 -8.49 -3.93 32.88
C SER A 77 -7.41 -3.10 33.56
N GLU A 78 -6.17 -3.16 33.09
CA GLU A 78 -5.04 -2.38 33.61
C GLU A 78 -5.20 -0.88 33.31
N ARG A 79 -5.68 -0.53 32.10
CA ARG A 79 -5.91 0.89 31.73
C ARG A 79 -6.96 1.56 32.60
N ARG A 80 -8.08 0.90 32.92
CA ARG A 80 -9.09 1.48 33.86
C ARG A 80 -8.52 1.71 35.26
N MET A 81 -7.60 0.87 35.71
CA MET A 81 -6.98 0.98 37.03
C MET A 81 -6.02 2.19 37.14
N HIS A 82 -5.44 2.65 36.02
CA HIS A 82 -4.52 3.78 36.02
C HIS A 82 -5.22 5.14 35.84
N GLU A 83 -6.41 5.18 35.23
CA GLU A 83 -7.20 6.41 35.09
C GLU A 83 -8.08 6.72 36.32
N THR A 84 -8.34 5.72 37.17
CA THR A 84 -9.17 5.87 38.39
C THR A 84 -8.36 5.95 39.68
N ARG A 85 -7.03 6.13 39.59
CA ARG A 85 -6.18 6.34 40.77
C ARG A 85 -6.15 7.83 41.12
N PHE A 86 -7.13 8.24 41.93
CA PHE A 86 -6.94 9.37 42.83
C PHE A 86 -6.32 8.81 44.11
N ASP A 87 -5.01 9.04 44.26
CA ASP A 87 -4.29 9.29 45.52
C ASP A 87 -2.87 9.77 45.19
#